data_AF-A0A7S0XTK4-F1
#
_entry.id   AF-A0A7S0XTK4-F1
#
_cell.length_a   1.000
_cell.length_b   1.000
_cell.length_c   1.000
_cell.angle_alpha   90.00
_cell.angle_beta   90.00
_cell.angle_gamma   90.00
#
_symmetry.space_group_name_H-M   'P 1'
#
loop_
_entity.id
_entity.type
_entity.pdbx_description
1 polymer ?
#
loop_
_entity_poly.entity_id
_entity_poly.type
_entity_poly.pdbx_seq_one_letter_code
_entity_poly.pdbx_strand_id
1 'polypeptide(L)'
;AWKTYLESVQMEMRAGDRGRAIAIAKKALERHRGAGRLWAILIQLCEDDEEKLSVFKKAYQAVPKSGEVWCEGARMCMDPRSLLFDLGTARKNLEFAIRFTPQYGDSFVEMLRLELLEKGPELADFAAVERVCISSEPNYGHLWFTCKRNRLEGTRQVLRNAQKVVLLELQRRRNLYQYALVVSMQSQSEAAGKDQ
;
A
#
# COMPACT_ATOMS: atom_id res chain seq x y z
N ALA A 1 0.10 21.87 13.49
CA ALA A 1 -0.79 20.70 13.33
C ALA A 1 -0.03 19.58 12.62
N TRP A 2 -0.42 18.31 12.77
CA TRP A 2 0.28 17.19 12.11
C TRP A 2 0.31 17.30 10.57
N LYS A 3 -0.70 17.95 9.96
CA LYS A 3 -0.78 18.19 8.51
C LYS A 3 0.39 19.03 7.97
N THR A 4 0.80 20.07 8.70
CA THR A 4 1.94 20.91 8.34
C THR A 4 3.25 20.11 8.30
N TYR A 5 3.42 19.19 9.27
CA TYR A 5 4.56 18.28 9.25
C TYR A 5 4.51 17.35 8.04
N LEU A 6 3.34 16.76 7.74
CA LEU A 6 3.18 15.90 6.57
C LEU A 6 3.52 16.62 5.26
N GLU A 7 3.05 17.85 5.08
CA GLU A 7 3.36 18.69 3.92
C GLU A 7 4.87 18.99 3.82
N SER A 8 5.52 19.26 4.96
CA SER A 8 6.96 19.48 5.02
C SER A 8 7.75 18.22 4.62
N VAL A 9 7.36 17.04 5.13
CA VAL A 9 7.96 15.76 4.73
C VAL A 9 7.81 15.53 3.22
N GLN A 10 6.62 15.76 2.68
CA GLN A 10 6.35 15.61 1.23
C GLN A 10 7.11 16.63 0.38
N MET A 11 7.42 17.82 0.92
CA MET A 11 8.25 18.81 0.26
C MET A 11 9.71 18.35 0.17
N GLU A 12 10.29 17.87 1.28
CA GLU A 12 11.66 17.33 1.29
C GLU A 12 11.79 16.10 0.38
N MET A 13 10.78 15.22 0.34
CA MET A 13 10.74 14.10 -0.61
C MET A 13 10.81 14.56 -2.06
N ARG A 14 10.07 15.62 -2.43
CA ARG A 14 10.10 16.20 -3.78
C ARG A 14 11.43 16.90 -4.09
N ALA A 15 12.08 17.45 -3.07
CA ALA A 15 13.41 18.02 -3.18
C ALA A 15 14.53 16.95 -3.28
N GLY A 16 14.19 15.67 -3.07
CA GLY A 16 15.15 14.57 -3.05
C GLY A 16 15.91 14.43 -1.72
N ASP A 17 15.62 15.27 -0.71
CA ASP A 17 16.26 15.20 0.61
C ASP A 17 15.52 14.23 1.53
N ARG A 18 15.73 12.93 1.26
CA ARG A 18 15.14 11.83 2.04
C ARG A 18 15.55 11.86 3.51
N GLY A 19 16.80 12.24 3.81
CA GLY A 19 17.31 12.33 5.18
C GLY A 19 16.54 13.35 6.01
N ARG A 20 16.32 14.55 5.47
CA ARG A 20 15.46 15.56 6.12
C ARG A 20 14.02 15.12 6.23
N ALA A 21 13.47 14.49 5.19
CA ALA A 21 12.11 13.97 5.23
C ALA A 21 11.91 12.98 6.41
N ILE A 22 12.85 12.05 6.61
CA ILE A 22 12.84 11.11 7.75
C ILE A 22 12.95 11.85 9.08
N ALA A 23 13.87 12.81 9.20
CA ALA A 23 14.07 13.57 10.43
C ALA A 23 12.81 14.35 10.84
N ILE A 24 12.16 15.01 9.87
CA ILE A 24 10.90 15.74 10.10
C ILE A 24 9.79 14.76 10.49
N ALA A 25 9.66 13.62 9.81
CA ALA A 25 8.63 12.62 10.11
C ALA A 25 8.79 12.06 11.54
N LYS A 26 10.02 11.69 11.95
CA LYS A 26 10.31 11.22 13.31
C LYS A 26 9.98 12.29 14.36
N LYS A 27 10.43 13.54 14.15
CA LYS A 27 10.12 14.69 15.03
C LYS A 27 8.62 14.98 15.12
N ALA A 28 7.88 14.77 14.03
CA ALA A 28 6.43 14.95 14.02
C ALA A 28 5.74 13.89 14.86
N LEU A 29 6.18 12.63 14.78
CA LEU A 29 5.63 11.50 15.52
C LEU A 29 5.88 11.56 17.03
N GLU A 30 6.93 12.23 17.48
CA GLU A 30 7.13 12.56 18.91
C GLU A 30 5.95 13.35 19.50
N ARG A 31 5.37 14.26 18.71
CA ARG A 31 4.25 15.14 19.13
C ARG A 31 2.89 14.62 18.70
N HIS A 32 2.84 13.86 17.60
CA HIS A 32 1.61 13.48 16.91
C HIS A 32 1.58 11.98 16.65
N ARG A 33 1.83 11.18 17.69
CA ARG A 33 1.89 9.71 17.61
C ARG A 33 0.61 9.06 17.06
N GLY A 34 -0.55 9.69 17.23
CA GLY A 34 -1.83 9.21 16.71
C GLY A 34 -2.11 9.50 15.23
N ALA A 35 -1.20 10.17 14.52
CA ALA A 35 -1.39 10.53 13.11
C ALA A 35 -0.93 9.40 12.17
N GLY A 36 -1.86 8.55 11.72
CA GLY A 36 -1.56 7.40 10.85
C GLY A 36 -0.83 7.75 9.56
N ARG A 37 -1.13 8.88 8.93
CA ARG A 37 -0.43 9.34 7.71
C ARG A 37 1.04 9.69 7.93
N LEU A 38 1.42 10.14 9.13
CA LEU A 38 2.83 10.36 9.48
C LEU A 38 3.59 9.04 9.66
N TRP A 39 2.92 8.00 10.17
CA TRP A 39 3.49 6.66 10.19
C TRP A 39 3.62 6.07 8.79
N ALA A 40 2.57 6.16 7.97
CA ALA A 40 2.58 5.64 6.61
C ALA A 40 3.72 6.25 5.77
N ILE A 41 3.88 7.58 5.80
CA ILE A 41 4.98 8.23 5.07
C ILE A 41 6.36 7.85 5.63
N LEU A 42 6.49 7.63 6.94
CA LEU A 42 7.76 7.18 7.51
C LEU A 42 8.11 5.76 7.04
N ILE A 43 7.13 4.86 6.92
CA ILE A 43 7.35 3.50 6.37
C ILE A 43 7.84 3.59 4.92
N GLN A 44 7.23 4.45 4.09
CA GLN A 44 7.69 4.69 2.71
C GLN A 44 9.11 5.28 2.64
N LEU A 45 9.51 6.01 3.67
CA LEU A 45 10.83 6.63 3.81
C LEU A 45 11.91 5.67 4.35
N CYS A 46 11.58 4.44 4.72
CA CYS A 46 12.56 3.41 5.08
C CYS A 46 13.09 2.70 3.81
N GLU A 47 14.37 2.33 3.78
CA GLU A 47 15.03 1.78 2.59
C GLU A 47 14.96 0.25 2.55
N ASP A 48 15.42 -0.40 3.62
CA ASP A 48 15.44 -1.85 3.76
C ASP A 48 14.19 -2.40 4.46
N ASP A 49 14.01 -3.71 4.36
CA ASP A 49 12.85 -4.41 4.89
C ASP A 49 12.82 -4.47 6.42
N GLU A 50 13.97 -4.51 7.08
CA GLU A 50 14.06 -4.60 8.53
C GLU A 50 13.58 -3.29 9.18
N GLU A 51 14.05 -2.14 8.67
CA GLU A 51 13.61 -0.84 9.14
C GLU A 51 12.12 -0.64 8.87
N LYS A 52 11.65 -0.94 7.65
CA LYS A 52 10.21 -0.87 7.29
C LYS A 52 9.36 -1.69 8.24
N LEU A 53 9.74 -2.94 8.49
CA LEU A 53 8.99 -3.84 9.38
C LEU A 53 9.01 -3.35 10.83
N SER A 54 10.14 -2.83 11.30
CA SER A 54 10.28 -2.25 12.64
C SER A 54 9.36 -1.03 12.83
N VAL A 55 9.34 -0.12 11.85
CA VAL A 55 8.47 1.06 11.87
C VAL A 55 7.00 0.66 11.72
N PHE A 56 6.67 -0.24 10.80
CA PHE A 56 5.31 -0.77 10.64
C PHE A 56 4.79 -1.40 11.95
N LYS A 57 5.63 -2.17 12.65
CA LYS A 57 5.27 -2.77 13.95
C LYS A 57 4.90 -1.72 15.00
N LYS A 58 5.72 -0.66 15.11
CA LYS A 58 5.45 0.47 16.01
C LYS A 58 4.18 1.23 15.59
N ALA A 59 3.98 1.38 14.28
CA ALA A 59 2.84 2.08 13.71
C ALA A 59 1.53 1.35 14.02
N TYR A 60 1.40 0.05 13.73
CA TYR A 60 0.13 -0.65 13.99
C TYR A 60 -0.19 -0.72 15.49
N GLN A 61 0.81 -0.73 16.38
CA GLN A 61 0.58 -0.63 17.83
C GLN A 61 0.06 0.75 18.23
N ALA A 62 0.57 1.82 17.60
CA ALA A 62 0.18 3.20 17.90
C ALA A 62 -1.17 3.59 17.28
N VAL A 63 -1.44 3.12 16.06
CA VAL A 63 -2.61 3.48 15.24
C VAL A 63 -3.22 2.24 14.56
N PRO A 64 -3.72 1.25 15.35
CA PRO A 64 -4.19 -0.05 14.83
C PRO A 64 -5.37 0.03 13.86
N LYS A 65 -6.05 1.17 13.80
CA LYS A 65 -7.19 1.42 12.89
C LYS A 65 -6.84 2.37 11.73
N SER A 66 -5.56 2.65 11.48
CA SER A 66 -5.16 3.46 10.32
C SER A 66 -5.04 2.59 9.09
N GLY A 67 -5.95 2.77 8.13
CA GLY A 67 -5.88 2.09 6.85
C GLY A 67 -4.66 2.50 6.01
N GLU A 68 -4.13 3.72 6.21
CA GLU A 68 -2.88 4.12 5.56
C GLU A 68 -1.70 3.25 5.99
N VAL A 69 -1.57 2.97 7.29
CA VAL A 69 -0.51 2.10 7.81
C VAL A 69 -0.66 0.66 7.32
N TRP A 70 -1.87 0.10 7.39
CA TRP A 70 -2.14 -1.25 6.88
C TRP A 70 -1.87 -1.37 5.37
N CYS A 71 -2.19 -0.33 4.60
CA CYS A 71 -1.89 -0.29 3.17
C CYS A 71 -0.39 -0.28 2.89
N GLU A 72 0.44 0.42 3.68
CA GLU A 72 1.91 0.30 3.54
C GLU A 72 2.40 -1.12 3.86
N GLY A 73 1.85 -1.75 4.89
CA GLY A 73 2.15 -3.15 5.20
C GLY A 73 1.84 -4.08 4.03
N ALA A 74 0.74 -3.84 3.32
CA ALA A 74 0.43 -4.58 2.09
C ALA A 74 1.43 -4.30 0.96
N ARG A 75 1.81 -3.03 0.74
CA ARG A 75 2.80 -2.65 -0.28
C ARG A 75 4.16 -3.30 -0.03
N MET A 76 4.59 -3.40 1.22
CA MET A 76 5.81 -4.14 1.59
C MET A 76 5.72 -5.61 1.13
N CYS A 77 4.60 -6.27 1.44
CA CYS A 77 4.35 -7.65 1.06
C CYS A 77 4.07 -7.86 -0.45
N MET A 78 3.92 -6.79 -1.22
CA MET A 78 3.76 -6.82 -2.69
C MET A 78 4.98 -6.24 -3.44
N ASP A 79 6.05 -5.82 -2.76
CA ASP A 79 7.29 -5.40 -3.42
C ASP A 79 8.06 -6.67 -3.84
N PRO A 80 8.23 -6.94 -5.14
CA PRO A 80 8.83 -8.18 -5.61
C PRO A 80 10.35 -8.25 -5.36
N ARG A 81 10.94 -7.20 -4.75
CA ARG A 81 12.34 -7.16 -4.31
C ARG A 81 12.46 -7.39 -2.80
N SER A 82 11.34 -7.36 -2.08
CA SER A 82 11.32 -7.50 -0.63
C SER A 82 11.40 -8.96 -0.22
N LEU A 83 12.14 -9.24 0.83
CA LEU A 83 12.12 -10.54 1.51
C LEU A 83 10.80 -10.79 2.24
N LEU A 84 9.96 -9.77 2.37
CA LEU A 84 8.63 -9.84 2.98
C LEU A 84 7.52 -10.14 1.96
N PHE A 85 7.87 -10.45 0.71
CA PHE A 85 6.92 -10.70 -0.37
C PHE A 85 6.01 -11.91 -0.06
N ASP A 86 4.74 -11.63 0.21
CA ASP A 86 3.70 -12.59 0.57
C ASP A 86 2.32 -11.99 0.26
N LEU A 87 1.70 -12.47 -0.82
CA LEU A 87 0.39 -11.99 -1.27
C LEU A 87 -0.73 -12.32 -0.28
N GLY A 88 -0.64 -13.42 0.46
CA GLY A 88 -1.63 -13.79 1.46
C GLY A 88 -1.62 -12.82 2.65
N THR A 89 -0.43 -12.40 3.09
CA THR A 89 -0.28 -11.36 4.11
C THR A 89 -0.69 -9.98 3.57
N ALA A 90 -0.36 -9.67 2.31
CA ALA A 90 -0.82 -8.44 1.66
C ALA A 90 -2.35 -8.33 1.63
N ARG A 91 -3.05 -9.43 1.31
CA ARG A 91 -4.52 -9.50 1.32
C ARG A 91 -5.13 -9.13 2.66
N LYS A 92 -4.67 -9.78 3.73
CA LYS A 92 -5.12 -9.50 5.11
C LYS A 92 -4.91 -8.03 5.47
N ASN A 93 -3.74 -7.48 5.12
CA ASN A 93 -3.42 -6.08 5.37
C ASN A 93 -4.37 -5.13 4.61
N LEU A 94 -4.68 -5.39 3.34
CA LEU A 94 -5.62 -4.56 2.57
C LEU A 94 -7.06 -4.69 3.08
N GLU A 95 -7.49 -5.87 3.50
CA GLU A 95 -8.79 -6.08 4.12
C GLU A 95 -8.93 -5.26 5.42
N PHE A 96 -7.90 -5.24 6.26
CA PHE A 96 -7.85 -4.34 7.42
C PHE A 96 -7.87 -2.87 7.01
N ALA A 97 -7.10 -2.50 5.97
CA ALA A 97 -7.04 -1.12 5.50
C ALA A 97 -8.41 -0.60 5.07
N ILE A 98 -9.11 -1.37 4.23
CA ILE A 98 -10.45 -1.03 3.73
C ILE A 98 -11.47 -1.05 4.87
N ARG A 99 -11.40 -2.04 5.78
CA ARG A 99 -12.32 -2.14 6.91
C ARG A 99 -12.23 -0.95 7.86
N PHE A 100 -11.01 -0.52 8.18
CA PHE A 100 -10.81 0.55 9.17
C PHE A 100 -10.86 1.95 8.57
N THR A 101 -10.56 2.11 7.27
CA THR A 101 -10.51 3.42 6.62
C THR A 101 -10.99 3.33 5.16
N PRO A 102 -12.28 3.01 4.93
CA PRO A 102 -12.84 2.83 3.59
C PRO A 102 -12.75 4.08 2.71
N GLN A 103 -12.63 5.27 3.30
CA GLN A 103 -12.47 6.52 2.57
C GLN A 103 -11.07 6.71 1.93
N TYR A 104 -10.09 5.86 2.29
CA TYR A 104 -8.74 5.88 1.74
C TYR A 104 -8.67 5.05 0.44
N GLY A 105 -8.64 5.75 -0.69
CA GLY A 105 -8.74 5.15 -2.02
C GLY A 105 -7.52 4.33 -2.45
N ASP A 106 -6.33 4.60 -1.91
CA ASP A 106 -5.14 3.85 -2.32
C ASP A 106 -5.24 2.36 -1.94
N SER A 107 -5.96 2.01 -0.87
CA SER A 107 -6.21 0.61 -0.51
C SER A 107 -6.97 -0.15 -1.60
N PHE A 108 -7.87 0.50 -2.32
CA PHE A 108 -8.56 -0.10 -3.46
C PHE A 108 -7.64 -0.22 -4.68
N VAL A 109 -6.80 0.78 -4.92
CA VAL A 109 -5.79 0.72 -6.00
C VAL A 109 -4.85 -0.47 -5.78
N GLU A 110 -4.37 -0.66 -4.55
CA GLU A 110 -3.52 -1.80 -4.21
C GLU A 110 -4.29 -3.13 -4.18
N MET A 111 -5.58 -3.14 -3.85
CA MET A 111 -6.40 -4.35 -3.97
C MET A 111 -6.54 -4.80 -5.43
N LEU A 112 -6.70 -3.85 -6.38
CA LEU A 112 -6.66 -4.18 -7.80
C LEU A 112 -5.32 -4.79 -8.22
N ARG A 113 -4.20 -4.26 -7.68
CA ARG A 113 -2.86 -4.82 -7.91
C ARG A 113 -2.77 -6.24 -7.38
N LEU A 114 -3.25 -6.48 -6.17
CA LEU A 114 -3.24 -7.81 -5.56
C LEU A 114 -4.07 -8.81 -6.37
N GLU A 115 -5.29 -8.46 -6.79
CA GLU A 115 -6.12 -9.32 -7.64
C GLU A 115 -5.41 -9.70 -8.94
N LEU A 116 -4.74 -8.74 -9.57
CA LEU A 116 -3.93 -8.98 -10.77
C LEU A 116 -2.71 -9.86 -10.51
N LEU A 117 -2.06 -9.72 -9.36
CA LEU A 117 -0.89 -10.52 -9.00
C LEU A 117 -1.24 -11.97 -8.65
N GLU A 118 -2.36 -12.19 -7.95
CA GLU A 118 -2.79 -13.53 -7.55
C GLU A 118 -3.43 -14.33 -8.69
N LYS A 119 -4.26 -13.67 -9.52
CA LYS A 119 -5.13 -14.35 -10.48
C LYS A 119 -4.76 -14.06 -11.94
N GLY A 120 -3.97 -13.01 -12.19
CA GLY A 120 -3.70 -12.52 -13.54
C GLY A 120 -4.87 -11.72 -14.13
N PRO A 121 -4.66 -11.08 -15.30
CA PRO A 121 -5.64 -10.17 -15.91
C PRO A 121 -6.93 -10.84 -16.38
N GLU A 122 -6.89 -12.14 -16.69
CA GLU A 122 -8.05 -12.88 -17.22
C GLU A 122 -8.99 -13.36 -16.10
N LEU A 123 -8.47 -13.65 -14.90
CA LEU A 123 -9.23 -14.24 -13.79
C LEU A 123 -9.43 -13.29 -12.59
N ALA A 124 -8.85 -12.09 -12.62
CA ALA A 124 -9.01 -11.09 -11.55
C ALA A 124 -10.47 -10.68 -11.35
N ASP A 125 -10.95 -10.69 -10.10
CA ASP A 125 -12.33 -10.28 -9.77
C ASP A 125 -12.40 -8.79 -9.43
N PHE A 126 -12.45 -7.97 -10.48
CA PHE A 126 -12.62 -6.53 -10.32
C PHE A 126 -14.02 -6.14 -9.85
N ALA A 127 -15.03 -6.98 -10.06
CA ALA A 127 -16.42 -6.66 -9.71
C ALA A 127 -16.63 -6.65 -8.20
N ALA A 128 -16.01 -7.58 -7.47
CA ALA A 128 -16.03 -7.57 -6.00
C ALA A 128 -15.38 -6.28 -5.45
N VAL A 129 -14.20 -5.92 -5.95
CA VAL A 129 -13.49 -4.69 -5.54
C VAL A 129 -14.32 -3.45 -5.87
N GLU A 130 -14.92 -3.40 -7.07
CA GLU A 130 -15.75 -2.27 -7.50
C GLU A 130 -16.97 -2.07 -6.61
N ARG A 131 -17.68 -3.14 -6.24
CA ARG A 131 -18.86 -3.04 -5.36
C ARG A 131 -18.51 -2.40 -4.02
N VAL A 132 -17.44 -2.87 -3.37
CA VAL A 132 -17.00 -2.33 -2.08
C VAL A 132 -16.46 -0.91 -2.23
N CYS A 133 -15.73 -0.63 -3.32
CA CYS A 133 -15.18 0.71 -3.58
C CYS A 133 -16.28 1.75 -3.76
N ILE A 134 -17.31 1.43 -4.56
CA ILE A 134 -18.46 2.31 -4.80
C ILE A 134 -19.19 2.61 -3.50
N SER A 135 -19.46 1.60 -2.66
CA SER A 135 -20.15 1.81 -1.38
C SER A 135 -19.29 2.55 -0.35
N SER A 136 -17.97 2.52 -0.49
CA SER A 136 -17.02 3.17 0.42
C SER A 136 -16.77 4.65 0.13
N GLU A 137 -17.12 5.11 -1.08
CA GLU A 137 -16.93 6.49 -1.57
C GLU A 137 -15.56 7.12 -1.21
N PRO A 138 -14.43 6.48 -1.60
CA PRO A 138 -13.10 6.97 -1.26
C PRO A 138 -12.85 8.38 -1.77
N ASN A 139 -12.31 9.22 -0.88
CA ASN A 139 -12.19 10.65 -1.10
C ASN A 139 -10.77 11.19 -0.85
N TYR A 140 -9.82 10.35 -0.46
CA TYR A 140 -8.41 10.73 -0.43
C TYR A 140 -7.47 9.55 -0.71
N GLY A 141 -6.23 9.88 -1.06
CA GLY A 141 -5.16 8.92 -1.34
C GLY A 141 -4.29 9.46 -2.47
N HIS A 142 -2.98 9.23 -2.41
CA HIS A 142 -2.08 9.80 -3.41
C HIS A 142 -2.27 9.10 -4.76
N LEU A 143 -2.33 7.76 -4.76
CA LEU A 143 -2.59 6.97 -5.95
C LEU A 143 -4.02 7.21 -6.45
N TRP A 144 -4.98 7.27 -5.53
CA TRP A 144 -6.38 7.57 -5.85
C TRP A 144 -6.53 8.90 -6.59
N PHE A 145 -5.89 9.97 -6.09
CA PHE A 145 -5.91 11.27 -6.75
C PHE A 145 -5.14 11.29 -8.07
N THR A 146 -4.05 10.53 -8.18
CA THR A 146 -3.32 10.38 -9.45
C THR A 146 -4.16 9.70 -10.52
N CYS A 147 -5.04 8.78 -10.12
CA CYS A 147 -5.98 8.11 -11.02
C CYS A 147 -7.19 8.99 -11.40
N LYS A 148 -7.38 10.13 -10.74
CA LYS A 148 -8.48 11.06 -10.98
C LYS A 148 -8.05 12.15 -11.96
N ARG A 149 -8.59 12.11 -13.18
CA ARG A 149 -8.24 13.03 -14.28
C ARG A 149 -8.89 14.40 -14.15
N ASN A 150 -10.05 14.48 -13.51
CA ASN A 150 -10.73 15.73 -13.21
C ASN A 150 -11.61 15.60 -11.95
N ARG A 151 -12.06 16.74 -11.40
CA ARG A 151 -12.79 16.77 -10.11
C ARG A 151 -14.14 16.04 -10.14
N LEU A 152 -14.77 15.94 -11.31
CA LEU A 152 -16.12 15.41 -11.51
C LEU A 152 -16.15 13.88 -11.71
N GLU A 153 -14.99 13.24 -11.91
CA GLU A 153 -14.95 11.78 -12.02
C GLU A 153 -15.45 11.12 -10.72
N GLY A 154 -16.47 10.27 -10.87
CA GLY A 154 -16.98 9.42 -9.81
C GLY A 154 -16.12 8.19 -9.54
N THR A 155 -16.35 7.53 -8.41
CA THR A 155 -15.57 6.39 -7.89
C THR A 155 -15.34 5.29 -8.93
N ARG A 156 -16.38 4.88 -9.67
CA ARG A 156 -16.28 3.86 -10.71
C ARG A 156 -15.27 4.23 -11.81
N GLN A 157 -15.27 5.49 -12.24
CA GLN A 157 -14.37 5.94 -13.30
C GLN A 157 -12.92 6.01 -12.80
N VAL A 158 -12.70 6.50 -11.58
CA VAL A 158 -11.37 6.53 -10.95
C VAL A 158 -10.81 5.11 -10.78
N LEU A 159 -11.64 4.15 -10.35
CA LEU A 159 -11.23 2.75 -10.21
C LEU A 159 -10.85 2.12 -11.56
N ARG A 160 -11.60 2.40 -12.63
CA ARG A 160 -11.24 1.96 -14.00
C ARG A 160 -9.93 2.58 -14.48
N ASN A 161 -9.67 3.85 -14.14
CA ASN A 161 -8.39 4.49 -14.43
C ASN A 161 -7.25 3.79 -13.66
N ALA A 162 -7.46 3.49 -12.38
CA ALA A 162 -6.52 2.78 -11.53
C ALA A 162 -6.18 1.39 -12.08
N GLN A 163 -7.18 0.61 -12.53
CA GLN A 163 -6.96 -0.70 -13.16
C GLN A 163 -5.98 -0.61 -14.33
N LYS A 164 -6.17 0.38 -15.22
CA LYS A 164 -5.28 0.59 -16.37
C LYS A 164 -3.86 0.95 -15.95
N VAL A 165 -3.71 1.84 -14.97
CA VAL A 165 -2.41 2.27 -14.45
C VAL A 165 -1.68 1.07 -13.83
N VAL A 166 -2.34 0.34 -12.94
CA VAL A 166 -1.77 -0.83 -12.25
C VAL A 166 -1.37 -1.92 -13.25
N LEU A 167 -2.22 -2.22 -14.24
CA LEU A 167 -1.91 -3.22 -15.27
C LEU A 167 -0.64 -2.84 -16.04
N LEU A 168 -0.52 -1.59 -16.47
CA LEU A 168 0.66 -1.11 -17.19
C LEU A 168 1.94 -1.18 -16.33
N GLU A 169 1.84 -0.84 -15.04
CA GLU A 169 2.97 -0.93 -14.12
C GLU A 169 3.43 -2.37 -13.89
N LEU A 170 2.49 -3.30 -13.71
CA LEU A 170 2.79 -4.72 -13.56
C LEU A 170 3.40 -5.30 -14.84
N GLN A 171 2.90 -4.92 -16.02
CA GLN A 171 3.48 -5.31 -17.30
C GLN A 171 4.93 -4.86 -17.44
N ARG A 172 5.24 -3.61 -17.05
CA ARG A 172 6.62 -3.08 -17.08
C ARG A 172 7.59 -3.83 -16.17
N ARG A 173 7.08 -4.44 -15.09
CA ARG A 173 7.86 -5.17 -14.09
C ARG A 173 7.61 -6.68 -14.12
N ARG A 174 7.02 -7.21 -15.21
CA ARG A 174 6.51 -8.58 -15.27
C ARG A 174 7.55 -9.63 -14.86
N ASN A 175 8.79 -9.50 -15.33
CA ASN A 175 9.83 -10.49 -15.09
C ASN A 175 10.19 -10.56 -13.59
N LEU A 176 10.21 -9.41 -12.92
CA LEU A 176 10.55 -9.31 -11.50
C LEU A 176 9.43 -9.92 -10.63
N TYR A 177 8.17 -9.64 -10.97
CA TYR A 177 7.04 -10.25 -10.29
C TYR A 177 6.92 -11.75 -10.55
N GLN A 178 7.14 -12.20 -11.79
CA GLN A 178 7.16 -13.64 -12.12
C GLN A 178 8.20 -14.38 -11.28
N TYR A 179 9.41 -13.83 -11.16
CA TYR A 179 10.45 -14.39 -10.32
C TYR A 179 10.02 -14.45 -8.84
N ALA A 180 9.54 -13.33 -8.28
CA ALA A 180 9.12 -13.27 -6.88
C ALA A 180 7.97 -14.25 -6.55
N LEU A 181 7.00 -14.41 -7.46
CA LEU A 181 5.90 -15.36 -7.33
C LEU A 181 6.42 -16.81 -7.28
N VAL A 182 7.29 -17.19 -8.21
CA VAL A 182 7.84 -18.56 -8.26
C VAL A 182 8.63 -18.88 -6.99
N VAL A 183 9.49 -17.97 -6.55
CA VAL A 183 10.28 -18.15 -5.32
C VAL A 183 9.37 -18.27 -4.10
N SER A 184 8.35 -17.41 -3.98
CA SER A 184 7.39 -17.45 -2.87
C SER A 184 6.64 -18.79 -2.81
N MET A 185 6.20 -19.33 -3.96
CA MET A 185 5.51 -20.62 -4.04
C MET A 185 6.40 -21.80 -3.62
N GLN A 186 7.69 -21.76 -3.97
CA GLN A 186 8.67 -22.78 -3.56
C GLN A 186 8.86 -22.77 -2.05
N SER A 187 9.09 -21.58 -1.45
CA SER A 187 9.26 -21.44 0.00
C SER A 187 8.03 -21.88 0.80
N GLN A 188 6.82 -21.62 0.31
CA GLN A 188 5.58 -22.08 0.95
C GLN A 188 5.42 -23.60 0.91
N SER A 189 5.82 -24.23 -0.19
CA SER A 189 5.75 -25.69 -0.37
C SER A 189 6.75 -26.41 0.54
N GLU A 190 7.96 -25.87 0.70
CA GLU A 190 8.98 -26.38 1.62
C GLU A 190 8.57 -26.23 3.10
N ALA A 191 7.86 -25.14 3.45
CA ALA A 191 7.33 -24.96 4.79
C ALA A 191 6.23 -25.99 5.10
N ALA A 192 5.30 -26.23 4.17
CA ALA A 192 4.20 -27.19 4.34
C ALA A 192 4.68 -28.65 4.44
N GLY A 193 5.79 -29.00 3.80
CA GLY A 193 6.37 -30.34 3.86
C GLY A 193 7.18 -30.65 5.13
N LYS A 194 7.48 -29.65 5.97
CA LYS A 194 8.17 -29.84 7.27
C LYS A 194 7.21 -30.04 8.45
N ASP A 195 5.93 -29.77 8.25
CA ASP A 195 4.86 -29.94 9.22
C ASP A 195 4.14 -31.31 9.08
N GLN A 196 4.69 -32.24 8.27
CA GLN A 196 4.28 -33.64 8.13
C GLN A 196 5.37 -34.58 8.64
#